data_AF-A0A3B8UIT7-F1
#
_entry.id   AF-A0A3B8UIT7-F1
#
_cell.length_a   1.000
_cell.length_b   1.000
_cell.length_c   1.000
_cell.angle_alpha   90.00
_cell.angle_beta   90.00
_cell.angle_gamma   90.00
#
_symmetry.space_group_name_H-M   'P 1'
#
loop_
_entity.id
_entity.type
_entity.pdbx_description
1 polymer ?
#
loop_
_entity_poly.entity_id
_entity_poly.type
_entity_poly.pdbx_seq_one_letter_code
_entity_poly.pdbx_strand_id
1 'polypeptide(L)'
;MSTHNALSGLAPAKINLLLHVGPVRADGYHPLVSLAAFADVGDRVAVRRAEALSLTVEGPFAAGLEAEGDNLIIKALLALGEAAG
;
A
#
# COMPACT_ATOMS: atom_id res chain seq x y z
N MET A 1 2.16 27.05 -11.45
CA MET A 1 1.37 26.22 -10.52
C MET A 1 2.34 25.66 -9.48
N SER A 2 2.43 26.30 -8.31
CA SER A 2 3.45 25.98 -7.31
C SER A 2 3.25 24.58 -6.72
N THR A 3 4.30 23.77 -6.74
CA THR A 3 4.40 22.38 -6.26
C THR A 3 4.46 22.26 -4.73
N HIS A 4 4.02 23.28 -3.99
CA HIS A 4 4.26 23.42 -2.54
C HIS A 4 3.23 22.73 -1.62
N ASN A 5 2.41 21.79 -2.10
CA ASN A 5 1.35 21.21 -1.26
C ASN A 5 1.13 19.70 -1.44
N ALA A 6 2.22 18.97 -1.71
CA ALA A 6 2.20 17.51 -1.70
C ALA A 6 2.99 16.99 -0.48
N LEU A 7 2.37 16.11 0.31
CA LEU A 7 3.08 15.29 1.29
C LEU A 7 3.60 14.06 0.56
N SER A 8 4.86 13.70 0.77
CA SER A 8 5.45 12.48 0.19
C SER A 8 6.22 11.69 1.24
N GLY A 9 6.14 10.37 1.14
CA GLY A 9 6.84 9.42 2.00
C GLY A 9 7.31 8.21 1.21
N LEU A 10 8.27 7.49 1.80
CA LEU A 10 8.65 6.16 1.34
C LEU A 10 7.71 5.14 1.99
N ALA A 11 7.15 4.22 1.21
CA ALA A 11 6.49 3.00 1.66
C ALA A 11 7.47 1.84 1.47
N PRO A 12 8.26 1.48 2.50
CA PRO A 12 9.34 0.52 2.34
C PRO A 12 8.82 -0.88 2.02
N ALA A 13 9.46 -1.55 1.07
CA ALA A 13 9.22 -2.97 0.82
C ALA A 13 9.62 -3.78 2.06
N LYS A 14 9.02 -4.96 2.22
CA LYS A 14 9.33 -5.87 3.32
C LYS A 14 9.84 -7.21 2.81
N ILE A 15 10.71 -7.82 3.60
CA ILE A 15 11.18 -9.20 3.41
C ILE A 15 10.86 -9.97 4.68
N ASN A 16 10.38 -11.21 4.54
CA ASN A 16 10.25 -12.13 5.66
C ASN A 16 11.57 -12.89 5.82
N LEU A 17 12.40 -12.53 6.79
CA LEU A 17 13.65 -13.22 7.12
C LEU A 17 13.40 -14.60 7.74
N LEU A 18 12.25 -14.74 8.38
CA LEU A 18 11.68 -16.02 8.82
C LEU A 18 10.22 -16.07 8.38
N LEU A 19 9.81 -17.23 7.89
CA LEU A 19 8.41 -17.58 7.74
C LEU A 19 8.22 -19.05 8.11
N HIS A 20 7.51 -19.29 9.20
CA HIS A 20 7.00 -20.60 9.57
C HIS A 20 5.49 -20.62 9.36
N VAL A 21 5.03 -21.63 8.62
CA VAL A 21 3.62 -21.87 8.29
C VAL A 21 3.18 -23.10 9.05
N GLY A 22 2.24 -22.93 9.99
CA GLY A 22 1.69 -24.04 10.77
C GLY A 22 0.62 -24.84 10.01
N PRO A 23 -0.01 -25.84 10.65
CA PRO A 23 -1.07 -26.64 10.02
C PRO A 23 -2.31 -25.79 9.71
N VAL A 24 -3.04 -26.19 8.67
CA VAL A 24 -4.31 -25.53 8.30
C VAL A 24 -5.33 -25.65 9.43
N ARG A 25 -6.01 -24.54 9.72
CA ARG A 25 -7.11 -24.47 10.69
C ARG A 25 -8.44 -24.83 10.02
N ALA A 26 -9.49 -25.01 10.84
CA ALA A 26 -10.84 -25.30 10.35
C ALA A 26 -11.45 -24.17 9.47
N ASP A 27 -10.94 -22.95 9.58
CA ASP A 27 -11.35 -21.80 8.75
C ASP A 27 -10.56 -21.69 7.42
N GLY A 28 -9.70 -22.66 7.13
CA GLY A 28 -8.91 -22.69 5.89
C GLY A 28 -7.64 -21.83 5.92
N TYR A 29 -7.33 -21.15 7.03
CA TYR A 29 -6.11 -20.35 7.16
C TYR A 29 -4.99 -21.09 7.88
N HIS A 30 -3.75 -20.65 7.65
CA HIS A 30 -2.58 -21.12 8.38
C HIS A 30 -2.16 -20.11 9.45
N PRO A 31 -1.86 -20.55 10.68
CA PRO A 31 -1.14 -19.69 11.61
C PRO A 31 0.28 -19.44 11.10
N LEU A 32 0.71 -18.18 11.10
CA LEU A 32 2.03 -17.77 10.65
C LEU A 32 2.87 -17.26 11.82
N VAL A 33 4.12 -17.69 11.86
CA VAL A 33 5.18 -17.02 12.64
C VAL A 33 6.15 -16.42 11.65
N SER A 34 6.38 -15.11 11.73
CA SER A 34 7.26 -14.43 10.79
C SER A 34 8.11 -13.37 11.47
N LEU A 35 9.35 -13.24 11.00
CA LEU A 35 10.21 -12.11 11.27
C LEU A 35 10.29 -11.27 10.00
N ALA A 36 9.59 -10.15 9.97
CA ALA A 36 9.61 -9.22 8.85
C ALA A 36 10.64 -8.11 9.10
N ALA A 37 11.36 -7.73 8.04
CA ALA A 37 12.25 -6.58 8.03
C ALA A 37 11.91 -5.68 6.84
N PHE A 38 11.97 -4.37 7.06
CA PHE A 38 11.83 -3.38 5.99
C PHE A 38 13.15 -3.22 5.25
N ALA A 39 13.08 -3.19 3.92
CA ALA A 39 14.19 -2.83 3.07
C ALA A 39 14.37 -1.30 3.04
N ASP A 40 15.51 -0.85 2.54
CA ASP A 40 15.77 0.55 2.21
C ASP A 40 15.17 0.97 0.86
N VAL A 41 14.58 0.02 0.12
CA VAL A 41 13.85 0.24 -1.13
C VAL A 41 12.35 0.19 -0.89
N GLY A 42 11.59 0.90 -1.71
CA GLY A 42 10.14 0.88 -1.66
C GLY A 42 9.51 1.89 -2.61
N ASP A 43 8.19 1.99 -2.55
CA ASP A 43 7.45 2.92 -3.38
C ASP A 43 7.46 4.32 -2.77
N ARG A 44 7.57 5.35 -3.62
CA ARG A 44 7.35 6.72 -3.19
C ARG A 44 5.90 7.08 -3.39
N VAL A 45 5.19 7.33 -2.28
CA VAL A 45 3.80 7.77 -2.32
C VAL A 45 3.76 9.27 -2.11
N ALA A 46 3.00 9.96 -2.93
CA ALA A 46 2.75 11.39 -2.80
C ALA A 46 1.24 11.67 -2.80
N VAL A 47 0.79 12.52 -1.88
CA VAL A 47 -0.60 12.92 -1.75
C VAL A 47 -0.68 14.45 -1.72
N ARG A 48 -1.68 14.99 -2.40
CA ARG A 48 -1.96 16.42 -2.44
C ARG A 48 -3.46 16.65 -2.46
N ARG A 49 -3.90 17.83 -2.03
CA ARG A 49 -5.30 18.23 -2.20
C ARG A 49 -5.67 18.26 -3.68
N ALA A 50 -6.88 17.79 -3.98
CA ALA A 50 -7.47 17.75 -5.31
C ALA A 50 -9.00 17.87 -5.19
N GLU A 51 -9.66 18.29 -6.25
CA GLU A 51 -11.13 18.41 -6.31
C GLU A 51 -11.82 17.05 -6.38
N ALA A 52 -11.12 16.04 -6.91
CA ALA A 52 -11.60 14.67 -7.01
C ALA A 52 -10.49 13.69 -6.61
N LEU A 53 -10.88 12.56 -6.03
CA LEU A 53 -9.97 11.45 -5.74
C LEU A 53 -9.51 10.81 -7.05
N SER A 54 -8.20 10.73 -7.23
CA SER A 54 -7.58 10.00 -8.32
C SER A 54 -6.28 9.35 -7.86
N LEU A 55 -5.87 8.30 -8.56
CA LEU A 55 -4.59 7.64 -8.35
C LEU A 55 -3.87 7.57 -9.70
N THR A 56 -2.59 7.90 -9.67
CA THR A 56 -1.66 7.66 -10.78
C THR A 56 -0.55 6.79 -10.24
N VAL A 57 -0.25 5.70 -10.96
CA VAL A 57 0.85 4.80 -10.65
C VAL A 57 1.82 4.87 -11.81
N GLU A 58 3.11 4.99 -11.50
CA GLU A 58 4.17 5.08 -12.49
C GLU A 58 5.25 4.04 -12.20
N GLY A 59 6.06 3.73 -13.21
CA GLY A 59 7.16 2.79 -13.09
C GLY A 59 6.92 1.45 -13.80
N PRO A 60 7.90 0.54 -13.74
CA PRO A 60 7.95 -0.65 -14.60
C PRO A 60 6.75 -1.60 -14.51
N PHE A 61 6.02 -1.57 -13.39
CA PHE A 61 4.90 -2.48 -13.11
C PHE A 61 3.54 -1.76 -13.04
N ALA A 62 3.49 -0.46 -13.34
CA ALA A 62 2.28 0.34 -13.19
C ALA A 62 1.09 -0.19 -14.02
N ALA A 63 1.35 -0.65 -15.25
CA ALA A 63 0.33 -1.20 -16.14
C ALA A 63 -0.40 -2.42 -15.54
N GLY A 64 0.26 -3.18 -14.65
CA GLY A 64 -0.36 -4.31 -13.95
C GLY A 64 -1.35 -3.89 -12.85
N LEU A 65 -1.32 -2.62 -12.44
CA LEU A 65 -2.13 -2.07 -11.37
C LEU A 65 -3.30 -1.20 -11.86
N GLU A 66 -3.37 -0.93 -13.17
CA GLU A 66 -4.42 -0.10 -13.79
C GLU A 66 -5.80 -0.78 -13.83
N ALA A 67 -5.84 -2.12 -13.83
CA ALA A 67 -7.07 -2.91 -13.93
C ALA A 67 -7.70 -3.27 -12.58
N GLU A 68 -7.05 -2.93 -11.47
CA GLU A 68 -7.51 -3.32 -10.14
C GLU A 68 -8.35 -2.20 -9.51
N GLY A 69 -9.69 -2.34 -9.56
CA GLY A 69 -10.63 -1.52 -8.79
C GLY A 69 -10.51 -1.69 -7.25
N ASP A 70 -9.48 -2.39 -6.79
CA ASP A 70 -9.19 -2.74 -5.41
C ASP A 70 -7.79 -2.23 -4.97
N ASN A 71 -7.36 -1.07 -5.46
CA ASN A 71 -6.09 -0.51 -5.01
C ASN A 71 -6.19 -0.08 -3.53
N LEU A 72 -5.32 -0.64 -2.68
CA LEU A 72 -5.30 -0.35 -1.23
C LEU A 72 -5.04 1.13 -0.90
N ILE A 73 -4.39 1.90 -1.79
CA ILE A 73 -4.22 3.34 -1.62
C ILE A 73 -5.58 4.05 -1.69
N ILE A 74 -6.43 3.69 -2.67
CA ILE A 74 -7.78 4.26 -2.81
C ILE A 74 -8.62 3.87 -1.59
N LYS A 75 -8.61 2.59 -1.19
CA LYS A 75 -9.33 2.13 0.00
C LYS A 75 -8.90 2.87 1.28
N ALA A 76 -7.59 3.07 1.47
CA ALA A 76 -7.06 3.80 2.61
C ALA A 76 -7.50 5.28 2.62
N LEU A 77 -7.51 5.94 1.46
CA LEU A 77 -7.96 7.34 1.35
C LEU A 77 -9.47 7.49 1.60
N LEU A 78 -10.28 6.56 1.10
CA LEU A 78 -11.72 6.53 1.39
C LEU A 78 -11.98 6.31 2.88
N ALA A 79 -11.34 5.31 3.51
CA ALA A 79 -11.47 5.05 4.94
C ALA A 79 -10.97 6.22 5.81
N LEU A 80 -9.90 6.91 5.38
CA LEU A 80 -9.42 8.11 6.05
C LEU A 80 -10.44 9.26 5.96
N GLY A 81 -11.07 9.46 4.80
CA GLY A 81 -12.14 10.44 4.62
C GLY A 81 -13.33 10.14 5.54
N GLU A 82 -13.80 8.89 5.57
CA GLU A 82 -14.87 8.46 6.47
C GLU A 82 -14.52 8.70 7.96
N ALA A 83 -13.27 8.47 8.35
CA ALA A 83 -12.81 8.68 9.72
C ALA A 83 -12.60 10.16 10.09
N ALA A 84 -12.32 11.03 9.11
CA ALA A 84 -12.01 12.44 9.33
C ALA A 84 -13.23 13.38 9.17
N GLY A 85 -14.28 12.95 8.48
CA GLY A 85 -15.49 13.74 8.16
C GLY A 85 -15.33 14.62 6.93
#